data_AF-A0A0W0VWM5-F1
#
_entry.id   AF-A0A0W0VWM5-F1
#
_cell.length_a   1.000
_cell.length_b   1.000
_cell.length_c   1.000
_cell.angle_alpha   90.00
_cell.angle_beta   90.00
_cell.angle_gamma   90.00
#
_symmetry.space_group_name_H-M   'P 1'
#
loop_
_entity.id
_entity.type
_entity.pdbx_description
1 polymer ?
#
loop_
_entity_poly.entity_id
_entity_poly.type
_entity_poly.pdbx_seq_one_letter_code
_entity_poly.pdbx_strand_id
1 'polypeptide(L)'
;MRQPLGIRSKQTRDAKKLSEQLSDGRLESIHIPSEEEELIRLSTQLRQTIVSDRKRVTCRIKAKLFQFGYNDLVSDTKANETWIKKISSHPDFPTALKRELDYWCKQWLQLTEDNKEQNKEIARQSRKHDHCSQQEAIYKSAPGLGNISGKALSRELGDLQRFSR
;
A
#
# COMPACT_ATOMS: atom_id res chain seq x y z
N MET A 1 51.74 13.42 18.62
CA MET A 1 50.32 13.22 18.97
C MET A 1 49.46 13.38 17.72
N ARG A 2 48.91 12.31 17.15
CA ARG A 2 47.96 12.41 16.03
C ARG A 2 46.57 12.70 16.61
N GLN A 3 46.00 13.86 16.30
CA GLN A 3 44.59 14.12 16.57
C GLN A 3 43.74 13.12 15.77
N PRO A 4 42.72 12.49 16.38
CA PRO A 4 41.82 11.64 15.64
C PRO A 4 41.00 12.52 14.70
N LEU A 5 41.15 12.29 13.39
CA LEU A 5 40.25 12.83 12.37
C LEU A 5 38.86 12.24 12.64
N GLY A 6 38.05 12.98 13.39
CA GLY A 6 36.66 12.65 13.64
C GLY A 6 35.86 12.76 12.36
N ILE A 7 35.88 11.70 11.54
CA ILE A 7 35.04 11.59 10.35
C ILE A 7 33.60 11.49 10.85
N ARG A 8 32.92 12.63 10.96
CA ARG A 8 31.47 12.65 11.20
C ARG A 8 30.80 11.93 10.03
N SER A 9 29.91 11.01 10.36
CA SER A 9 29.10 10.34 9.34
C SER A 9 28.33 11.38 8.52
N LYS A 10 28.07 11.06 7.25
CA LYS A 10 27.28 11.92 6.34
C LYS A 10 25.95 12.33 6.99
N GLN A 11 25.28 11.39 7.66
CA GLN A 11 24.02 11.61 8.39
C GLN A 11 24.13 12.71 9.46
N THR A 12 25.23 12.72 10.22
CA THR A 12 25.45 13.73 11.27
C THR A 12 25.68 15.12 10.70
N ARG A 13 26.34 15.23 9.54
CA ARG A 13 26.54 16.51 8.85
C ARG A 13 25.24 17.04 8.25
N ASP A 14 24.47 16.16 7.61
CA ASP A 14 23.20 16.51 6.97
C ASP A 14 22.16 16.94 8.03
N ALA A 15 22.06 16.21 9.14
CA ALA A 15 21.19 16.60 10.27
C ALA A 15 21.57 17.96 10.87
N LYS A 16 22.87 18.23 11.06
CA LYS A 16 23.34 19.53 11.56
C LYS A 16 22.96 20.66 10.59
N LYS A 17 23.16 20.46 9.29
CA LYS A 17 22.82 21.46 8.26
C LYS A 17 21.33 21.74 8.21
N LEU A 18 20.48 20.71 8.33
CA LEU A 18 19.03 20.87 8.43
C LEU A 18 18.63 21.67 9.67
N SER A 19 19.24 21.38 10.82
CA SER A 19 19.00 22.12 12.06
C SER A 19 19.42 23.59 11.96
N GLU A 20 20.57 23.89 11.36
CA GLU A 20 21.04 25.26 11.14
C GLU A 20 20.09 26.01 10.19
N GLN A 21 19.71 25.40 9.07
CA GLN A 21 18.79 26.03 8.12
C GLN A 21 17.39 26.26 8.70
N LEU A 22 16.90 25.34 9.56
CA LEU A 22 15.63 25.50 10.27
C LEU A 22 15.73 26.63 11.32
N SER A 23 16.83 26.69 12.07
CA SER A 23 17.06 27.74 13.08
C SER A 23 17.21 29.13 12.46
N ASP A 24 17.84 29.21 11.27
CA ASP A 24 18.02 30.45 10.52
C ASP A 24 16.75 30.87 9.75
N GLY A 25 15.64 30.12 9.86
CA GLY A 25 14.38 30.39 9.16
C GLY A 25 14.47 30.21 7.63
N ARG A 26 15.55 29.60 7.13
CA ARG A 26 15.76 29.30 5.70
C ARG A 26 15.01 28.05 5.24
N LEU A 27 14.54 27.25 6.20
CA LEU A 27 13.78 26.03 5.99
C LEU A 27 12.58 26.06 6.94
N GLU A 28 11.42 25.62 6.45
CA GLU A 28 10.23 25.45 7.28
C GLU A 28 10.12 24.03 7.80
N SER A 29 9.59 23.87 9.01
CA SER A 29 9.32 22.54 9.56
C SER A 29 8.32 21.78 8.70
N ILE A 30 8.53 20.47 8.56
CA ILE A 30 7.54 19.60 7.95
C ILE A 30 6.27 19.56 8.79
N HIS A 31 5.12 19.40 8.14
CA HIS A 31 3.88 19.15 8.83
C HIS A 31 3.96 17.80 9.58
N ILE A 32 3.65 17.83 10.87
CA ILE A 32 3.57 16.65 11.72
C ILE A 32 2.08 16.30 11.86
N PRO A 33 1.63 15.15 11.37
CA PRO A 33 0.25 14.71 11.53
C PRO A 33 -0.10 14.53 13.01
N SER A 34 -1.35 14.82 13.34
CA SER A 34 -1.94 14.51 14.64
C SER A 34 -2.16 13.00 14.81
N GLU A 35 -2.37 12.57 16.05
CA GLU A 35 -2.68 11.16 16.36
C GLU A 35 -3.95 10.68 15.65
N GLU A 36 -4.99 11.52 15.56
CA GLU A 36 -6.22 11.19 14.84
C GLU A 36 -5.95 10.99 13.33
N GLU A 37 -5.16 11.86 12.71
CA GLU A 37 -4.78 11.73 11.30
C GLU A 37 -3.97 10.45 11.05
N GLU A 38 -3.02 10.11 11.93
CA GLU A 38 -2.27 8.86 11.85
C GLU A 38 -3.19 7.63 11.95
N LEU A 39 -4.11 7.61 12.92
CA LEU A 39 -5.08 6.52 13.09
C LEU A 39 -5.97 6.34 11.86
N ILE A 40 -6.38 7.44 11.23
CA ILE A 40 -7.17 7.43 10.00
C ILE A 40 -6.34 6.86 8.83
N ARG A 41 -5.05 7.21 8.72
CA ARG A 41 -4.14 6.73 7.66
C ARG A 41 -3.89 5.23 7.72
N LEU A 42 -3.92 4.62 8.92
CA LEU A 42 -3.73 3.18 9.08
C LEU A 42 -4.67 2.37 8.17
N SER A 43 -5.90 2.85 7.94
CA SER A 43 -6.86 2.12 7.14
C SER A 43 -6.46 2.05 5.66
N THR A 44 -5.94 3.15 5.09
CA THR A 44 -5.49 3.20 3.71
C THR A 44 -4.16 2.51 3.50
N GLN A 45 -3.27 2.59 4.49
CA GLN A 45 -1.99 1.87 4.48
C GLN A 45 -2.20 0.36 4.52
N LEU A 46 -3.05 -0.15 5.42
CA LEU A 46 -3.37 -1.57 5.49
C LEU A 46 -3.95 -2.07 4.16
N ARG A 47 -4.84 -1.30 3.53
CA ARG A 47 -5.37 -1.65 2.21
C ARG A 47 -4.25 -1.78 1.16
N GLN A 48 -3.29 -0.86 1.14
CA GLN A 48 -2.16 -0.91 0.20
C GLN A 48 -1.31 -2.17 0.43
N THR A 49 -1.05 -2.51 1.69
CA THR A 49 -0.35 -3.75 2.07
C THR A 49 -1.10 -4.98 1.56
N ILE A 50 -2.41 -5.10 1.82
CA ILE A 50 -3.24 -6.21 1.35
C ILE A 50 -3.18 -6.35 -0.18
N VAL A 51 -3.26 -5.24 -0.91
CA VAL A 51 -3.17 -5.26 -2.39
C VAL A 51 -1.79 -5.74 -2.85
N SER A 52 -0.72 -5.27 -2.19
CA SER A 52 0.65 -5.69 -2.47
C SER A 52 0.83 -7.19 -2.20
N ASP A 53 0.33 -7.69 -1.08
CA ASP A 53 0.41 -9.09 -0.71
C ASP A 53 -0.38 -9.98 -1.65
N ARG A 54 -1.58 -9.56 -2.07
CA ARG A 54 -2.37 -10.28 -3.07
C ARG A 54 -1.62 -10.37 -4.41
N LYS A 55 -0.89 -9.31 -4.81
CA LYS A 55 -0.01 -9.34 -5.98
C LYS A 55 1.14 -10.32 -5.78
N ARG A 56 1.80 -10.33 -4.61
CA ARG A 56 2.88 -11.29 -4.29
C ARG A 56 2.39 -12.73 -4.36
N VAL A 57 1.22 -13.03 -3.78
CA VAL A 57 0.61 -14.37 -3.85
C VAL A 57 0.30 -14.75 -5.30
N THR A 58 -0.23 -13.82 -6.10
CA THR A 58 -0.45 -14.05 -7.54
C THR A 58 0.84 -14.42 -8.26
N CYS A 59 1.93 -13.69 -8.01
CA CYS A 59 3.24 -14.00 -8.59
C CYS A 59 3.76 -15.37 -8.16
N ARG A 60 3.59 -15.76 -6.88
CA ARG A 60 3.97 -17.09 -6.38
C ARG A 60 3.22 -18.21 -7.09
N ILE A 61 1.90 -18.06 -7.25
CA ILE A 61 1.07 -19.02 -7.98
C ILE A 61 1.55 -19.14 -9.43
N LYS A 62 1.71 -18.01 -10.14
CA LYS A 62 2.18 -18.02 -11.54
C LYS A 62 3.57 -18.64 -11.69
N ALA A 63 4.51 -18.32 -10.80
CA ALA A 63 5.85 -18.88 -10.82
C ALA A 63 5.83 -20.40 -10.63
N LYS A 64 4.99 -20.92 -9.74
CA LYS A 64 4.83 -22.37 -9.53
C LYS A 64 4.23 -23.07 -10.75
N LEU A 65 3.18 -22.49 -11.33
CA LEU A 65 2.59 -23.03 -12.56
C LEU A 65 3.61 -23.07 -13.71
N PHE A 66 4.38 -22.00 -13.88
CA PHE A 66 5.45 -21.94 -14.88
C PHE A 66 6.55 -22.97 -14.63
N GLN A 67 6.99 -23.12 -13.37
CA GLN A 67 8.03 -24.08 -12.98
C GLN A 67 7.67 -25.53 -13.38
N PHE A 68 6.39 -25.90 -13.31
CA PHE A 68 5.92 -27.26 -13.63
C PHE A 68 5.28 -27.38 -15.03
N GLY A 69 5.39 -26.35 -15.88
CA GLY A 69 4.96 -26.42 -17.28
C GLY A 69 3.47 -26.12 -17.57
N TYR A 70 2.70 -25.66 -16.58
CA TYR A 70 1.28 -25.32 -16.73
C TYR A 70 1.06 -23.89 -17.28
N ASN A 71 1.70 -23.59 -18.40
CA ASN A 71 1.75 -22.24 -18.99
C ASN A 71 0.39 -21.77 -19.52
N ASP A 72 -0.47 -22.69 -19.92
CA ASP A 72 -1.85 -22.46 -20.35
C ASP A 72 -2.70 -21.82 -19.23
N LEU A 73 -2.39 -22.14 -17.97
CA LEU A 73 -3.03 -21.56 -16.80
C LEU A 73 -2.45 -20.20 -16.39
N VAL A 74 -1.26 -19.85 -16.89
CA VAL A 74 -0.57 -18.58 -16.55
C VAL A 74 -0.97 -17.43 -17.46
N SER A 75 -1.63 -17.72 -18.60
CA SER A 75 -1.97 -16.80 -19.69
C SER A 75 -2.51 -15.44 -19.23
N ASP A 76 -2.47 -14.44 -20.12
CA ASP A 76 -2.62 -12.98 -19.90
C ASP A 76 -3.88 -12.49 -19.14
N THR A 77 -4.67 -13.44 -18.66
CA THR A 77 -5.74 -13.29 -17.69
C THR A 77 -5.24 -12.57 -16.42
N LYS A 78 -5.90 -11.45 -16.12
CA LYS A 78 -5.83 -10.79 -14.82
C LYS A 78 -6.24 -11.78 -13.72
N ALA A 79 -5.43 -11.90 -12.67
CA ALA A 79 -5.78 -12.75 -11.54
C ALA A 79 -7.10 -12.28 -10.90
N ASN A 80 -8.10 -13.15 -10.96
CA ASN A 80 -9.44 -12.93 -10.44
C ASN A 80 -9.94 -14.22 -9.75
N GLU A 81 -11.08 -14.15 -9.07
CA GLU A 81 -11.64 -15.30 -8.35
C GLU A 81 -11.88 -16.51 -9.26
N THR A 82 -12.33 -16.30 -10.50
CA THR A 82 -12.55 -17.37 -11.49
C THR A 82 -11.25 -18.09 -11.84
N TRP A 83 -10.17 -17.35 -12.03
CA TRP A 83 -8.84 -17.88 -12.32
C TRP A 83 -8.32 -18.70 -11.13
N ILE A 84 -8.48 -18.20 -9.91
CA ILE A 84 -8.08 -18.93 -8.70
C ILE A 84 -8.89 -20.22 -8.53
N LYS A 85 -10.21 -20.17 -8.74
CA LYS A 85 -11.07 -21.37 -8.71
C LYS A 85 -10.66 -22.38 -9.79
N LYS A 86 -10.30 -21.93 -10.99
CA LYS A 86 -9.78 -22.81 -12.06
C LYS A 86 -8.53 -23.57 -11.61
N ILE A 87 -7.59 -22.90 -10.96
CA ILE A 87 -6.38 -23.54 -10.42
C ILE A 87 -6.74 -24.52 -9.29
N SER A 88 -7.59 -24.11 -8.36
CA SER A 88 -8.04 -24.97 -7.27
C SER A 88 -8.89 -26.17 -7.71
N SER A 89 -9.43 -26.18 -8.93
CA SER A 89 -10.22 -27.31 -9.45
C SER A 89 -9.51 -28.11 -10.55
N HIS A 90 -8.26 -27.81 -10.87
CA HIS A 90 -7.56 -28.52 -11.95
C HIS A 90 -7.26 -29.98 -11.55
N PRO A 91 -7.69 -30.98 -12.35
CA PRO A 91 -7.52 -32.40 -12.03
C PRO A 91 -6.07 -32.92 -12.11
N ASP A 92 -5.21 -32.32 -12.93
CA ASP A 92 -3.94 -32.97 -13.35
C ASP A 92 -2.71 -32.51 -12.55
N PHE A 93 -2.91 -31.96 -11.35
CA PHE A 93 -1.78 -31.57 -10.49
C PHE A 93 -1.26 -32.74 -9.65
N PRO A 94 0.07 -33.00 -9.64
CA PRO A 94 0.68 -33.89 -8.65
C PRO A 94 0.32 -33.46 -7.23
N THR A 95 0.10 -34.42 -6.33
CA THR A 95 -0.41 -34.17 -4.96
C THR A 95 0.38 -33.11 -4.19
N ALA A 96 1.72 -33.13 -4.28
CA ALA A 96 2.57 -32.16 -3.61
C ALA A 96 2.38 -30.73 -4.15
N LEU A 97 2.31 -30.58 -5.48
CA LEU A 97 2.05 -29.30 -6.14
C LEU A 97 0.64 -28.80 -5.83
N LYS A 98 -0.34 -29.71 -5.89
CA LYS A 98 -1.74 -29.41 -5.59
C LYS A 98 -1.92 -28.79 -4.20
N ARG A 99 -1.31 -29.41 -3.19
CA ARG A 99 -1.33 -28.91 -1.81
C ARG A 99 -0.73 -27.50 -1.70
N GLU A 100 0.39 -27.24 -2.35
CA GLU A 100 1.04 -25.92 -2.32
C GLU A 100 0.18 -24.86 -3.03
N LEU A 101 -0.35 -25.18 -4.22
CA LEU A 101 -1.23 -24.27 -4.97
C LEU A 101 -2.53 -23.98 -4.20
N ASP A 102 -3.13 -24.99 -3.57
CA ASP A 102 -4.35 -24.81 -2.79
C ASP A 102 -4.11 -23.90 -1.58
N TYR A 103 -2.94 -24.00 -0.92
CA TYR A 103 -2.56 -23.05 0.13
C TYR A 103 -2.53 -21.62 -0.41
N TRP A 104 -1.81 -21.37 -1.51
CA TRP A 104 -1.70 -20.03 -2.07
C TRP A 104 -3.04 -19.50 -2.61
N CYS A 105 -3.87 -20.36 -3.20
CA CYS A 105 -5.21 -20.00 -3.67
C CYS A 105 -6.10 -19.58 -2.49
N LYS A 106 -6.08 -20.32 -1.36
CA LYS A 106 -6.77 -19.94 -0.13
C LYS A 106 -6.30 -18.60 0.40
N GLN A 107 -4.98 -18.37 0.46
CA GLN A 107 -4.42 -17.09 0.89
C GLN A 107 -4.87 -15.93 -0.02
N TRP A 108 -4.91 -16.14 -1.34
CA TRP A 108 -5.38 -15.13 -2.28
C TRP A 108 -6.86 -14.78 -2.07
N LEU A 109 -7.71 -15.78 -1.80
CA LEU A 109 -9.13 -15.58 -1.52
C LEU A 109 -9.32 -14.81 -0.22
N GLN A 110 -8.58 -15.16 0.84
CA GLN A 110 -8.63 -14.43 2.10
C GLN A 110 -8.25 -12.96 1.91
N LEU A 111 -7.11 -12.68 1.25
CA LEU A 111 -6.69 -11.30 0.95
C LEU A 111 -7.70 -10.53 0.09
N THR A 112 -8.52 -11.23 -0.71
CA THR A 112 -9.58 -10.61 -1.49
C THR A 112 -10.76 -10.20 -0.61
N GLU A 113 -11.15 -11.03 0.35
CA GLU A 113 -12.16 -10.68 1.35
C GLU A 113 -11.66 -9.57 2.29
N ASP A 114 -10.43 -9.67 2.80
CA ASP A 114 -9.82 -8.63 3.63
C ASP A 114 -9.79 -7.28 2.89
N ASN A 115 -9.51 -7.29 1.59
CA ASN A 115 -9.56 -6.07 0.78
C ASN A 115 -10.98 -5.49 0.69
N LYS A 116 -12.00 -6.34 0.53
CA LYS A 116 -13.41 -5.92 0.49
C LYS A 116 -13.82 -5.34 1.84
N GLU A 117 -13.46 -5.98 2.94
CA GLU A 117 -13.71 -5.50 4.30
C GLU A 117 -13.03 -4.16 4.55
N GLN A 118 -11.77 -4.02 4.16
CA GLN A 118 -11.02 -2.78 4.34
C GLN A 118 -11.60 -1.63 3.52
N ASN A 119 -12.13 -1.91 2.32
CA ASN A 119 -12.85 -0.90 1.53
C ASN A 119 -14.13 -0.42 2.25
N LYS A 120 -14.85 -1.33 2.93
CA LYS A 120 -16.03 -0.98 3.73
C LYS A 120 -15.65 -0.13 4.93
N GLU A 121 -14.55 -0.46 5.62
CA GLU A 121 -14.06 0.32 6.75
C GLU A 121 -13.64 1.73 6.35
N ILE A 122 -12.85 1.87 5.28
CA ILE A 122 -12.51 3.17 4.68
C ILE A 122 -13.79 3.98 4.37
N ALA A 123 -14.80 3.34 3.80
CA ALA A 123 -16.07 4.01 3.51
C ALA A 123 -16.84 4.41 4.76
N ARG A 124 -16.77 3.61 5.83
CA ARG A 124 -17.38 3.92 7.13
C ARG A 124 -16.69 5.11 7.79
N GLN A 125 -15.37 5.16 7.78
CA GLN A 125 -14.59 6.29 8.30
C GLN A 125 -14.93 7.59 7.58
N SER A 126 -15.03 7.57 6.25
CA SER A 126 -15.44 8.75 5.47
C SER A 126 -16.80 9.33 5.89
N ARG A 127 -17.73 8.48 6.35
CA ARG A 127 -19.07 8.91 6.79
C ARG A 127 -19.10 9.38 8.25
N LYS A 128 -18.17 8.91 9.06
CA LYS A 128 -18.13 9.20 10.50
C LYS A 128 -17.44 10.53 10.80
N HIS A 129 -16.45 10.91 9.99
CA HIS A 129 -15.63 12.11 10.21
C HIS A 129 -15.90 13.13 9.10
N ASP A 130 -16.57 14.23 9.44
CA ASP A 130 -16.94 15.28 8.46
C ASP A 130 -15.71 15.88 7.77
N HIS A 131 -14.60 16.05 8.50
CA HIS A 131 -13.34 16.55 7.94
C HIS A 131 -12.80 15.63 6.83
N CYS A 132 -12.90 14.30 6.99
CA CYS A 132 -12.51 13.34 5.96
C CYS A 132 -13.37 13.51 4.71
N SER A 133 -14.69 13.65 4.87
CA SER A 133 -15.61 13.81 3.74
C SER A 133 -15.31 15.07 2.92
N GLN A 134 -15.05 16.19 3.59
CA GLN A 134 -14.73 17.47 2.95
C GLN A 134 -13.40 17.39 2.18
N GLN A 135 -12.34 16.89 2.82
CA GLN A 135 -11.05 16.71 2.15
C GLN A 135 -11.19 15.76 0.96
N GLU A 136 -11.82 14.60 1.16
CA GLU A 136 -12.05 13.64 0.10
C GLU A 136 -12.76 14.22 -1.13
N ALA A 137 -13.71 15.15 -0.95
CA ALA A 137 -14.40 15.81 -2.04
C ALA A 137 -13.45 16.66 -2.89
N ILE A 138 -12.52 17.38 -2.24
CA ILE A 138 -11.49 18.16 -2.92
C ILE A 138 -10.60 17.24 -3.77
N TYR A 139 -10.07 16.16 -3.19
CA TYR A 139 -9.20 15.24 -3.95
C TYR A 139 -9.95 14.54 -5.10
N LYS A 140 -11.21 14.15 -4.90
CA LYS A 140 -12.02 13.51 -5.96
C LYS A 140 -12.41 14.47 -7.09
N SER A 141 -12.34 15.78 -6.88
CA SER A 141 -12.63 16.77 -7.93
C SER A 141 -11.58 16.79 -9.05
N ALA A 142 -10.36 16.30 -8.77
CA ALA A 142 -9.31 16.24 -9.77
C ALA A 142 -9.58 15.11 -10.81
N PRO A 143 -9.45 15.40 -12.11
CA PRO A 143 -9.69 14.41 -13.16
C PRO A 143 -8.70 13.23 -13.03
N GLY A 144 -9.23 12.01 -13.15
CA GLY A 144 -8.45 10.78 -13.05
C GLY A 144 -8.31 10.20 -11.62
N LEU A 145 -8.74 10.92 -10.58
CA LEU A 145 -8.76 10.39 -9.21
C LEU A 145 -10.09 9.68 -8.91
N GLY A 146 -10.05 8.34 -8.95
CA GLY A 146 -11.18 7.50 -8.55
C GLY A 146 -11.45 7.54 -7.04
N ASN A 147 -12.61 7.03 -6.63
CA ASN A 147 -13.09 7.10 -5.24
C ASN A 147 -12.05 6.63 -4.20
N ILE A 148 -11.42 5.47 -4.41
CA ILE A 148 -10.43 4.95 -3.46
C ILE A 148 -9.12 5.74 -3.49
N SER A 149 -8.65 6.14 -4.67
CA SER A 149 -7.40 6.91 -4.79
C SER A 149 -7.53 8.30 -4.18
N GLY A 150 -8.66 8.99 -4.40
CA GLY A 150 -8.94 10.27 -3.76
C GLY A 150 -8.99 10.16 -2.24
N LYS A 151 -9.60 9.09 -1.73
CA LYS A 151 -9.63 8.76 -0.29
C LYS A 151 -8.27 8.44 0.31
N ALA A 152 -7.41 7.76 -0.43
CA ALA A 152 -6.05 7.47 0.01
C ALA A 152 -5.24 8.77 0.06
N LEU A 153 -5.26 9.54 -1.02
CA LEU A 153 -4.51 10.80 -1.09
C LEU A 153 -4.98 11.80 -0.04
N SER A 154 -6.28 11.94 0.20
CA SER A 154 -6.79 12.87 1.21
C SER A 154 -6.30 12.55 2.62
N ARG A 155 -6.18 11.26 2.98
CA ARG A 155 -5.65 10.85 4.29
C ARG A 155 -4.14 11.02 4.41
N GLU A 156 -3.40 10.77 3.33
CA GLU A 156 -1.94 10.90 3.33
C GLU A 156 -1.48 12.37 3.25
N LEU A 157 -2.20 13.18 2.47
CA LEU A 157 -1.83 14.54 2.15
C LEU A 157 -2.64 15.61 2.90
N GLY A 158 -3.72 15.24 3.57
CA GLY A 158 -4.51 16.16 4.39
C GLY A 158 -4.97 17.41 3.64
N ASP A 159 -4.91 18.56 4.32
CA ASP A 159 -5.27 19.85 3.73
C ASP A 159 -4.24 20.30 2.68
N LEU A 160 -4.72 20.57 1.46
CA LEU A 160 -3.89 21.05 0.36
C LEU A 160 -3.38 22.49 0.56
N GLN A 161 -4.04 23.30 1.40
CA GLN A 161 -3.59 24.66 1.71
C GLN A 161 -2.17 24.68 2.32
N ARG A 162 -1.71 23.59 2.94
CA ARG A 162 -0.33 23.51 3.43
C ARG A 162 0.73 23.60 2.32
N PHE A 163 0.33 23.40 1.06
CA PHE A 163 1.19 23.48 -0.12
C PHE A 163 1.01 24.78 -0.92
N SER A 164 0.08 25.67 -0.55
CA SER A 164 -0.03 26.98 -1.20
C SER A 164 1.11 27.88 -0.71
N ARG A 165 2.20 27.88 -1.46
CA ARG A 165 3.38 28.73 -1.27
C ARG A 165 3.77 29.34 -2.61
#